data_AF-A0A7G2EZ12-F1
#
_entry.id   AF-A0A7G2EZ12-F1
#
_cell.length_a   1.000
_cell.length_b   1.000
_cell.length_c   1.000
_cell.angle_alpha   90.00
_cell.angle_beta   90.00
_cell.angle_gamma   90.00
#
_symmetry.space_group_name_H-M   'P 1'
#
loop_
_entity.id
_entity.type
_entity.pdbx_description
1 polymer ?
#
loop_
_entity_poly.entity_id
_entity_poly.type
_entity_poly.pdbx_seq_one_letter_code
_entity_poly.pdbx_strand_id
1 'polypeptide(L)'
;MMRVMEPPPTEEAALAPVSVFWDIKSFPVPDGYDARLVGPCIKRNLRKLGYTGPITITAVGVLSEVPRDILKAVYSTGISLKEVIKSPTNMYALFLESSLLRTPPPANMMVISRPPSYIPRHFSSIRDKDREKGHYTIFPFPFGEMPLTLAISLWEDFLLADPVALEEEKCSEMGDPASWFCAVCHHFAAPDLVTGRDFDSFITHLYSRQHAQLLQFQTVPCSPGSVCKHAALAPSIRFICVNKKIEEEARAEAPCDSYP
;
A
#
# COMPACT_ATOMS: atom_id res chain seq x y z
N MET A 1 16.72 -8.18 -13.77
CA MET A 1 15.84 -9.17 -13.09
C MET A 1 15.88 -8.86 -11.60
N MET A 2 14.78 -8.41 -11.00
CA MET A 2 14.72 -8.09 -9.57
C MET A 2 15.10 -9.32 -8.74
N ARG A 3 16.33 -9.35 -8.21
CA ARG A 3 16.85 -10.41 -7.33
C ARG A 3 16.41 -10.24 -5.86
N VAL A 4 15.27 -9.61 -5.60
CA VAL A 4 14.91 -9.17 -4.24
C VAL A 4 13.66 -9.86 -3.69
N MET A 5 12.78 -10.36 -4.55
CA MET A 5 11.62 -11.12 -4.07
C MET A 5 12.02 -12.57 -3.83
N GLU A 6 11.84 -13.02 -2.59
CA GLU A 6 12.12 -14.39 -2.16
C GLU A 6 10.94 -15.33 -2.51
N PRO A 7 11.20 -16.62 -2.78
CA PRO A 7 10.14 -17.62 -2.88
C PRO A 7 9.42 -17.80 -1.53
N PRO A 8 8.21 -18.39 -1.51
CA PRO A 8 7.49 -18.66 -0.27
C PRO A 8 8.34 -19.52 0.69
N PRO A 9 8.38 -19.19 2.00
CA PRO A 9 9.25 -19.87 2.95
C PRO A 9 8.76 -21.29 3.33
N THR A 10 7.50 -21.62 3.03
CA THR A 10 6.86 -22.90 3.32
C THR A 10 5.83 -23.22 2.22
N GLU A 11 5.40 -24.48 2.13
CA GLU A 11 4.30 -24.89 1.24
C GLU A 11 2.98 -24.22 1.62
N GLU A 12 2.71 -24.06 2.93
CA GLU A 12 1.55 -23.31 3.43
C GLU A 12 1.59 -21.84 2.96
N ALA A 13 2.74 -21.18 3.01
CA ALA A 13 2.92 -19.84 2.49
C ALA A 13 2.75 -19.78 0.96
N ALA A 14 3.15 -20.83 0.23
CA ALA A 14 2.97 -20.90 -1.21
C ALA A 14 1.48 -20.93 -1.60
N LEU A 15 0.66 -21.69 -0.87
CA LEU A 15 -0.77 -21.86 -1.13
C LEU A 15 -1.65 -20.76 -0.51
N ALA A 16 -1.12 -20.01 0.46
CA ALA A 16 -1.84 -18.97 1.18
C ALA A 16 -2.20 -17.76 0.29
N PRO A 17 -3.32 -17.05 0.57
CA PRO A 17 -3.68 -15.82 -0.12
C PRO A 17 -2.57 -14.77 -0.05
N VAL A 18 -2.38 -14.01 -1.12
CA VAL A 18 -1.44 -12.89 -1.21
C VAL A 18 -2.22 -11.58 -1.34
N SER A 19 -2.13 -10.72 -0.32
CA SER A 19 -2.66 -9.36 -0.37
C SER A 19 -1.56 -8.38 -0.76
N VAL A 20 -1.65 -7.81 -1.95
CA VAL A 20 -0.71 -6.81 -2.47
C VAL A 20 -1.25 -5.41 -2.20
N PHE A 21 -0.47 -4.58 -1.50
CA PHE A 21 -0.74 -3.16 -1.29
C PHE A 21 0.30 -2.34 -2.05
N TRP A 22 -0.16 -1.57 -3.01
CA TRP A 22 0.68 -0.81 -3.92
C TRP A 22 0.44 0.69 -3.75
N ASP A 23 1.47 1.42 -3.34
CA ASP A 23 1.49 2.88 -3.33
C ASP A 23 1.62 3.41 -4.76
N ILE A 24 0.47 3.56 -5.42
CA ILE A 24 0.34 3.95 -6.82
C ILE A 24 0.91 5.35 -7.11
N LYS A 25 1.06 6.20 -6.09
CA LYS A 25 1.65 7.54 -6.27
C LYS A 25 3.17 7.48 -6.21
N SER A 26 3.74 6.79 -5.22
CA SER A 26 5.19 6.68 -5.11
C SER A 26 5.79 5.78 -6.21
N PHE A 27 5.01 4.81 -6.71
CA PHE A 27 5.37 3.87 -7.76
C PHE A 27 4.32 3.93 -8.88
N PRO A 28 4.30 4.99 -9.69
CA PRO A 28 3.27 5.20 -10.70
C PRO A 28 3.35 4.18 -11.84
N VAL A 29 2.28 4.13 -12.63
CA VAL A 29 2.33 3.47 -13.95
C VAL A 29 3.29 4.27 -14.83
N PRO A 30 4.30 3.64 -15.47
CA PRO A 30 5.25 4.35 -16.32
C PRO A 30 4.57 4.96 -17.55
N ASP A 31 5.12 6.06 -18.05
CA ASP A 31 4.59 6.74 -19.22
C ASP A 31 4.56 5.79 -20.44
N GLY A 32 3.41 5.74 -21.11
CA GLY A 32 3.19 4.84 -22.26
C GLY A 32 2.97 3.37 -21.90
N TYR A 33 3.05 2.98 -20.63
CA TYR A 33 2.69 1.62 -20.18
C TYR A 33 1.17 1.49 -20.02
N ASP A 34 0.60 0.40 -20.52
CA ASP A 34 -0.83 0.12 -20.32
C ASP A 34 -1.10 -0.25 -18.86
N ALA A 35 -1.74 0.65 -18.12
CA ALA A 35 -2.10 0.46 -16.72
C ALA A 35 -2.89 -0.83 -16.45
N ARG A 36 -3.60 -1.37 -17.45
CA ARG A 36 -4.32 -2.65 -17.34
C ARG A 36 -3.39 -3.84 -17.19
N LEU A 37 -2.11 -3.71 -17.56
CA LEU A 37 -1.13 -4.79 -17.47
C LEU A 37 -0.44 -4.88 -16.11
N VAL A 38 -0.59 -3.87 -15.23
CA VAL A 38 0.04 -3.87 -13.90
C VAL A 38 -0.40 -5.07 -13.05
N GLY A 39 -1.71 -5.31 -12.96
CA GLY A 39 -2.26 -6.43 -12.19
C GLY A 39 -1.78 -7.80 -12.68
N PRO A 40 -1.95 -8.11 -13.98
CA PRO A 40 -1.40 -9.32 -14.59
C PRO A 40 0.11 -9.47 -14.37
N CYS A 41 0.89 -8.39 -14.53
CA CYS A 41 2.33 -8.42 -14.32
C CYS A 41 2.71 -8.81 -12.88
N ILE A 42 2.08 -8.19 -11.88
CA ILE A 42 2.31 -8.52 -10.46
C ILE A 42 1.96 -9.99 -10.20
N LYS A 43 0.76 -10.43 -10.60
CA LYS A 43 0.29 -11.80 -10.40
C LYS A 43 1.27 -12.81 -11.01
N ARG A 44 1.65 -12.62 -12.26
CA ARG A 44 2.57 -13.51 -12.98
C ARG A 44 3.93 -13.61 -12.28
N ASN A 45 4.51 -12.49 -11.85
CA ASN A 45 5.80 -12.51 -11.15
C ASN A 45 5.72 -13.25 -9.81
N LEU A 46 4.65 -13.05 -9.03
CA LEU A 46 4.41 -13.81 -7.81
C LEU A 46 4.26 -15.31 -8.09
N ARG A 47 3.54 -15.69 -9.15
CA ARG A 47 3.39 -17.09 -9.59
C ARG A 47 4.72 -17.71 -10.01
N LYS A 48 5.56 -16.98 -10.76
CA LYS A 48 6.93 -17.40 -11.13
C LYS A 48 7.83 -17.65 -9.92
N LEU A 49 7.57 -16.98 -8.79
CA LEU A 49 8.28 -17.20 -7.53
C LEU A 49 7.75 -18.38 -6.71
N GLY A 50 6.60 -18.97 -7.09
CA GLY A 50 5.98 -20.09 -6.39
C GLY A 50 4.79 -19.71 -5.50
N TYR A 51 4.35 -18.45 -5.46
CA TYR A 51 3.11 -18.08 -4.79
C TYR A 51 1.92 -18.51 -5.64
N THR A 52 1.22 -19.55 -5.19
CA THR A 52 0.13 -20.20 -5.92
C THR A 52 -1.26 -19.99 -5.29
N GLY A 53 -1.35 -19.34 -4.14
CA GLY A 53 -2.62 -18.91 -3.55
C GLY A 53 -3.32 -17.79 -4.34
N PRO A 54 -4.57 -17.44 -3.98
CA PRO A 54 -5.29 -16.31 -4.56
C PRO A 54 -4.55 -14.98 -4.35
N ILE A 55 -4.47 -14.14 -5.39
CA ILE A 55 -3.76 -12.85 -5.32
C ILE A 55 -4.77 -11.70 -5.45
N THR A 56 -4.85 -10.87 -4.41
CA THR A 56 -5.64 -9.63 -4.40
C THR A 56 -4.70 -8.43 -4.44
N ILE A 57 -5.09 -7.38 -5.18
CA ILE A 57 -4.26 -6.19 -5.36
C ILE A 57 -5.09 -4.97 -4.99
N THR A 58 -4.54 -4.11 -4.14
CA THR A 58 -5.12 -2.84 -3.75
C THR A 58 -4.13 -1.71 -4.03
N ALA A 59 -4.51 -0.78 -4.91
CA ALA A 59 -3.80 0.47 -5.09
C ALA A 59 -4.19 1.44 -3.96
N VAL A 60 -3.19 1.97 -3.25
CA VAL A 60 -3.33 2.78 -2.05
C VAL A 60 -2.70 4.15 -2.31
N GLY A 61 -3.37 5.23 -1.91
CA GLY A 61 -2.78 6.56 -2.02
C GLY A 61 -3.77 7.68 -1.74
N VAL A 62 -3.32 8.91 -1.95
CA VAL A 62 -4.21 10.06 -2.17
C VAL A 62 -4.58 10.00 -3.64
N LEU A 63 -5.65 9.28 -3.96
CA LEU A 63 -6.01 8.89 -5.32
C LEU A 63 -6.50 10.08 -6.13
N SER A 64 -6.89 11.19 -5.49
CA SER A 64 -7.16 12.46 -6.19
C SER A 64 -5.92 13.03 -6.88
N GLU A 65 -4.71 12.60 -6.52
CA GLU A 65 -3.43 12.97 -7.15
C GLU A 65 -2.99 12.02 -8.28
N VAL A 66 -3.76 10.97 -8.55
CA VAL A 66 -3.48 10.00 -9.63
C VAL A 66 -4.40 10.31 -10.82
N PRO A 67 -3.91 10.26 -12.08
CA PRO A 67 -4.77 10.48 -13.25
C PRO A 67 -5.98 9.54 -13.28
N ARG A 68 -7.17 10.10 -13.57
CA ARG A 68 -8.44 9.37 -13.54
C ARG A 68 -8.46 8.17 -14.50
N ASP A 69 -7.85 8.33 -15.67
CA ASP A 69 -7.73 7.29 -16.70
C ASP A 69 -6.89 6.12 -16.21
N ILE A 70 -5.79 6.39 -15.49
CA ILE A 70 -4.98 5.35 -14.82
C ILE A 70 -5.80 4.63 -13.75
N LEU A 71 -6.51 5.37 -12.88
CA LEU A 71 -7.38 4.78 -11.86
C LEU A 71 -8.48 3.90 -12.48
N LYS A 72 -9.09 4.36 -13.58
CA LYS A 72 -10.12 3.62 -14.31
C LYS A 72 -9.54 2.33 -14.90
N ALA A 73 -8.37 2.43 -15.53
CA ALA A 73 -7.71 1.30 -16.15
C ALA A 73 -7.35 0.22 -15.12
N VAL A 74 -6.69 0.57 -14.01
CA VAL A 74 -6.36 -0.41 -12.96
C VAL A 74 -7.61 -1.01 -12.34
N TYR A 75 -8.63 -0.20 -12.03
CA TYR A 75 -9.90 -0.68 -11.45
C TYR A 75 -10.62 -1.67 -12.36
N SER A 76 -10.62 -1.41 -13.68
CA SER A 76 -11.26 -2.28 -14.68
C SER A 76 -10.65 -3.70 -14.73
N THR A 77 -9.45 -3.88 -14.20
CA THR A 77 -8.74 -5.17 -14.14
C THR A 77 -8.89 -5.92 -12.82
N GLY A 78 -9.75 -5.43 -11.92
CA GLY A 78 -9.96 -6.07 -10.62
C GLY A 78 -9.09 -5.50 -9.49
N ILE A 79 -8.28 -4.47 -9.73
CA ILE A 79 -7.48 -3.83 -8.69
C ILE A 79 -8.38 -2.94 -7.83
N SER A 80 -8.44 -3.20 -6.53
CA SER A 80 -9.20 -2.37 -5.59
C SER A 80 -8.50 -1.04 -5.31
N LEU A 81 -9.27 -0.01 -4.96
CA LEU A 81 -8.76 1.34 -4.69
C LEU A 81 -8.93 1.70 -3.21
N LYS A 82 -7.87 2.15 -2.55
CA LYS A 82 -7.90 2.59 -1.16
C LYS A 82 -7.44 4.04 -1.05
N GLU A 83 -8.40 4.94 -0.82
CA GLU A 83 -8.12 6.35 -0.53
C GLU A 83 -7.64 6.49 0.91
N VAL A 84 -6.49 7.13 1.10
CA VAL A 84 -5.90 7.43 2.40
C VAL A 84 -5.70 8.93 2.59
N ILE A 85 -5.63 9.34 3.85
CA ILE A 85 -5.50 10.75 4.25
C ILE A 85 -4.24 11.39 3.67
N LYS A 86 -3.16 10.63 3.66
CA LYS A 86 -1.85 11.04 3.16
C LYS A 86 -1.20 9.83 2.54
N SER A 87 -0.43 10.06 1.48
CA SER A 87 0.35 9.01 0.84
C SER A 87 1.24 8.32 1.88
N PRO A 88 1.37 6.99 1.83
CA PRO A 88 2.30 6.29 2.69
C PRO A 88 3.70 6.90 2.57
N THR A 89 4.34 7.14 3.70
CA THR A 89 5.68 7.75 3.69
C THR A 89 6.71 6.77 3.12
N ASN A 90 6.55 5.49 3.44
CA ASN A 90 7.37 4.38 2.98
C ASN A 90 6.64 3.02 3.15
N MET A 91 7.28 1.94 2.74
CA MET A 91 6.76 0.58 2.87
C MET A 91 6.50 0.14 4.32
N TYR A 92 7.20 0.67 5.32
CA TYR A 92 6.92 0.35 6.72
C TYR A 92 5.60 0.97 7.19
N ALA A 93 5.36 2.24 6.85
CA ALA A 93 4.10 2.90 7.13
C ALA A 93 2.92 2.19 6.45
N LEU A 94 3.08 1.83 5.16
CA LEU A 94 2.06 1.08 4.43
C LEU A 94 1.82 -0.30 5.05
N PHE A 95 2.88 -1.03 5.43
CA PHE A 95 2.79 -2.32 6.11
C PHE A 95 2.01 -2.25 7.43
N LEU A 96 2.27 -1.24 8.27
CA LEU A 96 1.53 -1.06 9.53
C LEU A 96 0.06 -0.74 9.28
N GLU A 97 -0.24 0.07 8.26
CA GLU A 97 -1.61 0.44 7.92
C GLU A 97 -2.39 -0.74 7.32
N SER A 98 -1.77 -1.51 6.43
CA SER A 98 -2.37 -2.71 5.83
C SER A 98 -2.46 -3.88 6.79
N SER A 99 -1.64 -3.91 7.84
CA SER A 99 -1.68 -4.93 8.90
C SER A 99 -3.04 -5.03 9.60
N LEU A 100 -3.84 -3.97 9.59
CA LEU A 100 -5.20 -3.94 10.13
C LEU A 100 -6.24 -4.61 9.20
N LEU A 101 -5.89 -4.80 7.92
CA LEU A 101 -6.71 -5.42 6.89
C LEU A 101 -6.25 -6.86 6.58
N ARG A 102 -5.46 -7.46 7.47
CA ARG A 102 -4.87 -8.79 7.25
C ARG A 102 -5.94 -9.86 7.10
N THR A 103 -5.76 -10.70 6.09
CA THR A 103 -6.47 -11.97 5.99
C THR A 103 -6.04 -12.90 7.15
N PRO A 104 -6.92 -13.81 7.59
CA PRO A 104 -6.55 -14.83 8.56
C PRO A 104 -5.34 -15.65 8.08
N PRO A 105 -4.44 -16.06 8.98
CA PRO A 105 -3.30 -16.89 8.61
C PRO A 105 -3.75 -18.31 8.19
N PRO A 106 -2.99 -19.01 7.32
CA PRO A 106 -1.77 -18.55 6.68
C PRO A 106 -2.04 -17.50 5.60
N ALA A 107 -1.22 -16.44 5.55
CA ALA A 107 -1.43 -15.32 4.64
C ALA A 107 -0.12 -14.61 4.28
N ASN A 108 -0.02 -14.15 3.03
CA ASN A 108 1.07 -13.33 2.54
C ASN A 108 0.61 -11.89 2.33
N MET A 109 1.50 -10.95 2.61
CA MET A 109 1.29 -9.54 2.32
C MET A 109 2.48 -9.00 1.52
N MET A 110 2.23 -8.44 0.35
CA MET A 110 3.24 -7.73 -0.43
C MET A 110 3.01 -6.23 -0.31
N VAL A 111 4.07 -5.47 -0.08
CA VAL A 111 3.99 -4.00 0.05
C VAL A 111 4.93 -3.33 -0.96
N ILE A 112 4.35 -2.61 -1.93
CA ILE A 112 5.07 -1.87 -2.96
C ILE A 112 5.00 -0.39 -2.62
N SER A 113 6.02 0.15 -1.95
CA SER A 113 6.13 1.57 -1.62
C SER A 113 7.60 1.93 -1.39
N ARG A 114 7.86 3.20 -1.05
CA ARG A 114 9.21 3.78 -0.97
C ARG A 114 10.04 3.01 0.06
N PRO A 115 11.31 2.66 -0.23
CA PRO A 115 12.21 2.14 0.78
C PRO A 115 12.33 3.09 1.97
N PRO A 116 12.26 2.59 3.22
CA PRO A 116 12.34 3.46 4.37
C PRO A 116 13.79 3.95 4.52
N SER A 117 13.98 5.24 4.74
CA SER A 117 15.30 5.81 5.07
C SER A 117 15.81 5.34 6.43
N TYR A 118 14.92 4.84 7.27
CA TYR A 118 15.22 4.30 8.59
C TYR A 118 14.35 3.08 8.87
N ILE A 119 14.97 2.00 9.35
CA ILE A 119 14.27 0.80 9.76
C ILE A 119 14.15 0.83 11.28
N PRO A 120 12.93 0.87 11.86
CA PRO A 120 12.77 0.81 13.31
C PRO A 120 13.42 -0.43 13.90
N ARG A 121 14.15 -0.27 15.02
CA ARG A 121 14.88 -1.37 15.68
C ARG A 121 14.01 -2.61 15.94
N HIS A 122 12.71 -2.41 16.19
CA HIS A 122 11.76 -3.49 16.48
C HIS A 122 11.10 -4.11 15.23
N PHE A 123 11.40 -3.62 14.02
CA PHE A 123 10.74 -4.08 12.81
C PHE A 123 11.01 -5.56 12.51
N SER A 124 12.25 -6.02 12.69
CA SER A 124 12.59 -7.44 12.57
C SER A 124 11.76 -8.27 13.55
N SER A 125 11.70 -7.86 14.82
CA SER A 125 10.91 -8.56 15.85
C SER A 125 9.41 -8.58 15.55
N ILE A 126 8.85 -7.52 14.94
CA ILE A 126 7.45 -7.50 14.51
C ILE A 126 7.24 -8.54 13.41
N ARG A 127 8.11 -8.55 12.40
CA ARG A 127 8.03 -9.48 11.27
C ARG A 127 8.22 -10.93 11.71
N ASP A 128 9.13 -11.21 12.63
CA ASP A 128 9.36 -12.56 13.16
C ASP A 128 8.13 -13.06 13.92
N LYS A 129 7.52 -12.20 14.76
CA LYS A 129 6.25 -12.52 15.46
C LYS A 129 5.08 -12.72 14.52
N ASP A 130 5.02 -11.96 13.42
CA ASP A 130 4.00 -12.15 12.40
C ASP A 130 4.21 -13.47 11.66
N ARG A 131 5.46 -13.81 11.33
CA ARG A 131 5.82 -15.09 10.72
C ARG A 131 5.47 -16.27 11.60
N GLU A 132 5.73 -16.18 12.91
CA GLU A 132 5.33 -17.20 13.90
C GLU A 132 3.80 -17.42 13.94
N LYS A 133 3.03 -16.39 13.59
CA LYS A 133 1.56 -16.46 13.50
C LYS A 133 1.03 -16.88 12.13
N GLY A 134 1.91 -17.21 11.18
CA GLY A 134 1.54 -17.58 9.81
C GLY A 134 1.27 -16.38 8.89
N HIS A 135 1.74 -15.18 9.26
CA HIS A 135 1.70 -13.99 8.41
C HIS A 135 3.08 -13.73 7.79
N TYR A 136 3.17 -13.86 6.48
CA TYR A 136 4.42 -13.66 5.73
C TYR A 136 4.38 -12.32 5.00
N THR A 137 5.52 -11.62 4.94
CA THR A 137 5.61 -10.32 4.26
C THR A 137 6.64 -10.36 3.13
N ILE A 138 6.27 -9.80 1.99
CA ILE A 138 7.07 -9.73 0.77
C ILE A 138 7.38 -8.26 0.50
N PHE A 139 8.67 -7.91 0.46
CA PHE A 139 9.12 -6.57 0.11
C PHE A 139 9.90 -6.64 -1.21
N PRO A 140 9.42 -5.98 -2.28
CA PRO A 140 10.06 -6.00 -3.59
C PRO A 140 11.38 -5.24 -3.63
N PHE A 141 11.62 -4.37 -2.64
CA PHE A 141 12.83 -3.56 -2.52
C PHE A 141 13.53 -3.91 -1.20
N PRO A 142 14.87 -3.91 -1.16
CA PRO A 142 15.59 -4.21 0.06
C PRO A 142 15.37 -3.11 1.10
N PHE A 143 15.42 -3.49 2.37
CA PHE A 143 15.50 -2.54 3.47
C PHE A 143 16.93 -2.02 3.59
N GLY A 144 17.11 -0.70 3.54
CA GLY A 144 18.41 -0.04 3.57
C GLY A 144 18.39 1.23 2.73
N GLU A 145 19.51 1.97 2.71
CA GLU A 145 19.65 3.15 1.86
C GLU A 145 19.60 2.77 0.38
N MET A 146 18.40 2.80 -0.19
CA MET A 146 18.15 2.72 -1.61
C MET A 146 17.58 4.06 -2.07
N PRO A 147 18.22 4.75 -3.03
CA PRO A 147 17.65 5.94 -3.65
C PRO A 147 16.27 5.63 -4.24
N LEU A 148 15.30 6.52 -4.02
CA LEU A 148 13.95 6.38 -4.59
C LEU A 148 13.99 6.23 -6.11
N THR A 149 14.90 6.93 -6.79
CA THR A 149 15.09 6.85 -8.24
C THR A 149 15.43 5.44 -8.69
N LEU A 150 16.32 4.75 -7.98
CA LEU A 150 16.67 3.36 -8.28
C LEU A 150 15.48 2.42 -8.02
N ALA A 151 14.71 2.64 -6.94
CA ALA A 151 13.53 1.85 -6.67
C ALA A 151 12.46 2.02 -7.77
N ILE A 152 12.25 3.24 -8.27
CA ILE A 152 11.35 3.53 -9.39
C ILE A 152 11.84 2.84 -10.67
N SER A 153 13.13 2.92 -11.00
CA SER A 153 13.67 2.22 -12.17
C SER A 153 13.50 0.70 -12.06
N LEU A 154 13.69 0.11 -10.88
CA LEU A 154 13.43 -1.32 -10.66
C LEU A 154 11.95 -1.68 -10.85
N TRP A 155 11.04 -0.78 -10.48
CA TRP A 155 9.60 -0.94 -10.71
C TRP A 155 9.23 -0.84 -12.19
N GLU A 156 9.83 0.09 -12.92
CA GLU A 156 9.68 0.18 -14.38
C GLU A 156 10.20 -1.09 -15.06
N ASP A 157 11.42 -1.52 -14.72
CA ASP A 157 12.00 -2.77 -15.22
C ASP A 157 11.13 -3.98 -14.89
N PHE A 158 10.50 -3.99 -13.72
CA PHE A 158 9.58 -5.05 -13.29
C PHE A 158 8.34 -5.13 -14.19
N LEU A 159 7.74 -3.98 -14.50
CA LEU A 159 6.55 -3.90 -15.34
C LEU A 159 6.86 -4.20 -16.81
N LEU A 160 8.04 -3.78 -17.29
CA LEU A 160 8.48 -3.92 -18.67
C LEU A 160 9.12 -5.29 -18.97
N ALA A 161 9.49 -6.05 -17.94
CA ALA A 161 9.99 -7.40 -18.12
C ALA A 161 8.88 -8.29 -18.69
N ASP A 162 9.02 -8.65 -19.97
CA ASP A 162 8.30 -9.73 -20.65
C ASP A 162 6.84 -9.39 -21.07
N PRO A 163 6.63 -8.46 -22.03
CA PRO A 163 5.29 -8.03 -22.47
C PRO A 163 4.55 -9.09 -23.32
N VAL A 164 5.27 -9.96 -24.04
CA VAL A 164 4.71 -10.93 -25.00
C VAL A 164 3.84 -12.01 -24.31
N ALA A 165 4.17 -12.39 -23.07
CA ALA A 165 3.40 -13.36 -22.31
C ALA A 165 2.18 -12.76 -21.55
N LEU A 166 1.99 -11.42 -21.58
CA LEU A 166 0.87 -10.77 -20.89
C LEU A 166 -0.43 -10.78 -21.71
N GLU A 167 -0.33 -10.93 -23.03
CA GLU A 167 -1.50 -11.00 -23.93
C GLU A 167 -2.18 -12.38 -23.89
N GLU A 168 -1.44 -13.44 -23.51
CA GLU A 168 -1.92 -14.83 -23.51
C GLU A 168 -2.56 -15.26 -22.18
N GLU A 169 -2.22 -14.60 -21.06
CA GLU A 169 -2.88 -14.84 -19.76
C GLU A 169 -4.21 -14.08 -19.68
N LYS A 170 -5.20 -14.51 -20.48
CA LYS A 170 -6.62 -14.36 -20.13
C LYS A 170 -6.90 -15.24 -18.91
N CYS A 171 -6.38 -14.83 -17.75
CA CYS A 171 -6.60 -15.52 -16.50
C CYS A 171 -8.10 -15.44 -16.17
N SER A 172 -8.82 -16.54 -16.38
CA SER A 172 -10.23 -16.73 -16.02
C SER A 172 -10.43 -16.86 -14.50
N GLU A 173 -9.50 -16.33 -13.69
CA GLU A 173 -9.70 -16.18 -12.25
C GLU A 173 -10.88 -15.21 -12.06
N MET A 174 -12.05 -15.76 -11.75
CA MET A 174 -13.18 -15.02 -11.21
C MET A 174 -12.80 -14.52 -9.81
N GLY A 175 -11.87 -13.57 -9.76
CA GLY A 175 -11.52 -12.87 -8.53
C GLY A 175 -12.70 -12.03 -8.06
N ASP A 176 -12.67 -11.67 -6.78
CA ASP A 176 -13.65 -10.71 -6.27
C ASP A 176 -13.63 -9.44 -7.13
N PRO A 177 -14.80 -8.91 -7.50
CA PRO A 177 -14.85 -7.70 -8.30
C PRO A 177 -14.17 -6.55 -7.55
N ALA A 178 -13.49 -5.68 -8.31
CA ALA A 178 -12.80 -4.53 -7.74
C ALA A 178 -13.74 -3.74 -6.83
N SER A 179 -13.21 -3.33 -5.69
CA SER A 179 -13.92 -2.47 -4.75
C SER A 179 -13.11 -1.22 -4.48
N TRP A 180 -13.75 -0.20 -3.94
CA TRP A 180 -13.05 0.98 -3.46
C TRP A 180 -13.42 1.22 -2.00
N PHE A 181 -12.47 1.71 -1.23
CA PHE A 181 -12.64 2.05 0.19
C PHE A 181 -11.96 3.38 0.46
N CYS A 182 -12.61 4.26 1.21
CA CYS A 182 -12.02 5.53 1.60
C CYS A 182 -11.83 5.61 3.11
N ALA A 183 -10.57 5.50 3.54
CA ALA A 183 -10.17 5.56 4.94
C ALA A 183 -10.41 6.94 5.54
N VAL A 184 -10.33 8.00 4.72
CA VAL A 184 -10.61 9.39 5.14
C VAL A 184 -12.03 9.51 5.67
N CYS A 185 -13.00 9.11 4.85
CA CYS A 185 -14.41 9.28 5.17
C CYS A 185 -14.91 8.20 6.13
N HIS A 186 -14.42 6.96 6.05
CA HIS A 186 -14.75 5.92 7.04
C HIS A 186 -14.37 6.33 8.47
N HIS A 187 -13.35 7.16 8.61
CA HIS A 187 -12.92 7.64 9.92
C HIS A 187 -13.86 8.68 10.56
N PHE A 188 -14.64 9.44 9.76
CA PHE A 188 -15.43 10.58 10.24
C PHE A 188 -16.93 10.54 9.94
N ALA A 189 -17.32 9.87 8.85
CA ALA A 189 -18.70 9.63 8.46
C ALA A 189 -18.99 8.15 8.73
N ALA A 190 -20.19 7.85 9.23
CA ALA A 190 -20.59 6.51 9.69
C ALA A 190 -20.09 5.33 8.81
N PRO A 191 -19.75 4.18 9.41
CA PRO A 191 -19.01 3.07 8.78
C PRO A 191 -19.70 2.44 7.55
N ASP A 192 -20.99 2.69 7.34
CA ASP A 192 -21.81 1.94 6.39
C ASP A 192 -21.79 2.51 4.96
N LEU A 193 -21.10 3.64 4.72
CA LEU A 193 -21.33 4.47 3.52
C LEU A 193 -20.07 4.94 2.78
N VAL A 194 -18.94 4.23 2.88
CA VAL A 194 -17.68 4.70 2.28
C VAL A 194 -16.86 3.60 1.59
N THR A 195 -17.57 2.61 1.08
CA THR A 195 -17.04 1.58 0.18
C THR A 195 -18.03 1.33 -0.95
N GLY A 196 -17.55 0.88 -2.10
CA GLY A 196 -18.40 0.56 -3.23
C GLY A 196 -17.72 -0.37 -4.22
N ARG A 197 -18.49 -0.82 -5.21
CA ARG A 197 -18.03 -1.71 -6.30
C ARG A 197 -18.20 -1.09 -7.69
N ASP A 198 -18.52 0.20 -7.74
CA ASP A 198 -18.73 0.94 -8.98
C ASP A 198 -17.73 2.09 -9.08
N PHE A 199 -17.06 2.21 -10.22
CA PHE A 199 -16.02 3.22 -10.43
C PHE A 199 -16.57 4.64 -10.48
N ASP A 200 -17.78 4.84 -11.03
CA ASP A 200 -18.35 6.18 -11.13
C ASP A 200 -18.80 6.69 -9.74
N SER A 201 -19.28 5.79 -8.87
CA SER A 201 -19.54 6.07 -7.45
C SER A 201 -18.25 6.47 -6.71
N PHE A 202 -17.13 5.80 -7.00
CA PHE A 202 -15.82 6.16 -6.45
C PHE A 202 -15.40 7.56 -6.89
N ILE A 203 -15.46 7.87 -8.19
CA ILE A 203 -15.07 9.18 -8.71
C ILE A 203 -15.98 10.29 -8.16
N THR A 204 -17.28 10.03 -8.08
CA THR A 204 -18.24 10.96 -7.48
C THR A 204 -17.91 11.23 -6.01
N HIS A 205 -17.55 10.19 -5.26
CA HIS A 205 -17.12 10.30 -3.87
C HIS A 205 -15.81 11.09 -3.73
N LEU A 206 -14.77 10.69 -4.47
CA LEU A 206 -13.41 11.23 -4.39
C LEU A 206 -13.36 12.73 -4.64
N TYR A 207 -14.13 13.23 -5.60
CA TYR A 207 -14.20 14.65 -5.93
C TYR A 207 -15.36 15.39 -5.25
N SER A 208 -16.03 14.76 -4.28
CA SER A 208 -17.09 15.41 -3.51
C SER A 208 -16.53 16.51 -2.61
N ARG A 209 -17.31 17.58 -2.42
CA ARG A 209 -16.97 18.66 -1.48
C ARG A 209 -16.76 18.14 -0.05
N GLN A 210 -17.55 17.15 0.37
CA GLN A 210 -17.45 16.56 1.70
C GLN A 210 -16.12 15.85 1.89
N HIS A 211 -15.69 15.05 0.91
CA HIS A 211 -14.39 14.38 0.95
C HIS A 211 -13.24 15.40 1.01
N ALA A 212 -13.28 16.43 0.14
CA ALA A 212 -12.27 17.49 0.13
C ALA A 212 -12.18 18.27 1.46
N GLN A 213 -13.31 18.53 2.12
CA GLN A 213 -13.34 19.17 3.44
C GLN A 213 -12.66 18.31 4.51
N LEU A 214 -12.93 17.01 4.54
CA LEU A 214 -12.33 16.09 5.51
C LEU A 214 -10.81 15.99 5.35
N LEU A 215 -10.31 15.97 4.12
CA LEU A 215 -8.88 16.06 3.84
C LEU A 215 -8.26 17.35 4.41
N GLN A 216 -8.95 18.50 4.28
CA GLN A 216 -8.47 19.78 4.82
C GLN A 216 -8.44 19.81 6.36
N PHE A 217 -9.47 19.30 7.04
CA PHE A 217 -9.54 19.26 8.51
C PHE A 217 -8.40 18.46 9.15
N GLN A 218 -7.84 17.46 8.46
CA GLN A 218 -6.76 16.63 8.97
C GLN A 218 -5.36 17.23 8.78
N THR A 219 -5.23 18.28 7.95
CA THR A 219 -3.93 18.96 7.71
C THR A 219 -3.63 20.07 8.72
N VAL A 220 -4.61 20.45 9.57
CA VAL A 220 -4.43 21.47 10.61
C VAL A 220 -3.70 20.85 11.82
N PRO A 221 -2.49 21.33 12.19
CA PRO A 221 -1.81 20.83 13.36
C PRO A 221 -2.64 21.11 14.62
N CYS A 222 -2.93 20.10 15.44
CA CYS A 222 -3.43 20.34 16.80
C CYS A 222 -2.36 21.17 17.53
N SER A 223 -2.72 22.40 17.95
CA SER A 223 -1.83 23.32 18.65
C SER A 223 -1.29 22.68 19.94
N PRO A 224 -0.03 22.93 20.34
CA PRO A 224 0.49 22.44 21.62
C PRO A 224 -0.40 22.95 22.76
N GLY A 225 -0.97 22.03 23.54
CA GLY A 225 -1.87 22.36 24.67
C GLY A 225 -3.37 22.26 24.36
N SER A 226 -3.77 22.03 23.12
CA SER A 226 -5.15 21.65 22.81
C SER A 226 -5.32 20.14 23.02
N VAL A 227 -6.20 19.73 23.94
CA VAL A 227 -6.70 18.35 23.97
C VAL A 227 -7.43 18.16 22.64
N CYS A 228 -6.75 17.52 21.70
CA CYS A 228 -7.31 17.16 20.41
C CYS A 228 -8.58 16.35 20.73
N LYS A 229 -9.77 16.93 20.57
CA LYS A 229 -11.06 16.24 20.88
C LYS A 229 -11.21 14.93 20.09
N HIS A 230 -10.38 14.75 19.06
CA HIS A 230 -10.20 13.54 18.28
C HIS A 230 -9.53 12.39 19.06
N ALA A 231 -8.67 12.64 20.06
CA ALA A 231 -7.99 11.58 20.84
C ALA A 231 -8.95 10.67 21.62
N ALA A 232 -10.21 11.08 21.81
CA ALA A 232 -11.24 10.31 22.48
C ALA A 232 -12.03 9.37 21.54
N LEU A 233 -11.85 9.45 20.21
CA LEU A 233 -12.64 8.70 19.23
C LEU A 233 -11.73 7.78 18.39
N ALA A 234 -11.72 6.51 18.78
CA ALA A 234 -11.12 5.36 18.10
C ALA A 234 -9.59 5.14 18.30
N PRO A 235 -9.18 3.87 18.52
CA PRO A 235 -7.77 3.46 18.68
C PRO A 235 -6.88 3.76 17.46
N SER A 236 -7.46 4.05 16.29
CA SER A 236 -6.76 4.49 15.07
C SER A 236 -6.06 5.86 15.23
N ILE A 237 -6.55 6.75 16.11
CA ILE A 237 -5.89 8.04 16.38
C ILE A 237 -4.63 7.88 17.23
N ARG A 238 -4.56 6.82 18.07
CA ARG A 238 -3.31 6.49 18.76
C ARG A 238 -2.21 6.20 17.74
N PHE A 239 -2.50 5.54 16.62
CA PHE A 239 -1.50 5.23 15.60
C PHE A 239 -0.98 6.45 14.83
N ILE A 240 -1.83 7.44 14.51
CA ILE A 240 -1.39 8.67 13.82
C ILE A 240 -0.55 9.56 14.75
N CYS A 241 -0.91 9.69 16.03
CA CYS A 241 -0.06 10.35 17.02
C CYS A 241 1.23 9.58 17.29
N VAL A 242 1.19 8.23 17.24
CA VAL A 242 2.37 7.38 17.36
C VAL A 242 3.29 7.57 16.14
N ASN A 243 2.78 7.73 14.92
CA ASN A 243 3.62 8.05 13.76
C ASN A 243 4.32 9.40 13.91
N LYS A 244 3.63 10.44 14.39
CA LYS A 244 4.27 11.74 14.63
C LYS A 244 5.34 11.66 15.73
N LYS A 245 5.08 10.88 16.79
CA LYS A 245 6.03 10.64 17.88
C LYS A 245 7.24 9.80 17.42
N ILE A 246 7.03 8.78 16.58
CA ILE A 246 8.10 7.97 15.97
C ILE A 246 8.91 8.83 14.98
N GLU A 247 8.29 9.72 14.21
CA GLU A 247 8.98 10.67 13.32
C GLU A 247 9.80 11.69 14.12
N GLU A 248 9.27 12.19 15.25
CA GLU A 248 9.98 13.08 16.16
C GLU A 248 11.14 12.37 16.88
N GLU A 249 10.94 11.13 17.32
CA GLU A 249 11.99 10.27 17.91
C GLU A 249 13.06 9.90 16.87
N ALA A 250 12.67 9.57 15.64
CA ALA A 250 13.60 9.28 14.54
C ALA A 250 14.40 10.52 14.09
N ARG A 251 13.80 11.72 14.15
CA ARG A 251 14.50 12.99 13.91
C ARG A 251 15.42 13.37 15.08
N ALA A 252 15.07 13.00 16.31
CA ALA A 252 15.90 13.24 17.49
C ALA A 252 17.08 12.24 17.61
N GLU A 253 16.94 11.04 17.05
CA GLU A 253 18.01 10.02 16.99
C GLU A 253 18.90 10.14 15.73
N ALA A 254 18.53 10.98 14.75
CA ALA A 254 19.40 11.26 13.61
C ALA A 254 20.69 11.96 14.09
N PRO A 255 21.89 11.49 13.70
CA PRO A 255 23.13 12.16 14.06
C PRO A 255 23.08 13.60 13.58
N CYS A 256 23.30 14.55 14.49
CA CYS A 256 23.61 15.92 14.08
C CYS A 256 24.91 15.87 13.29
N ASP A 257 24.82 15.95 11.96
CA ASP A 257 25.97 16.32 11.13
C ASP A 257 26.32 17.78 11.43
N SER A 258 27.00 18.00 12.56
CA SER A 258 27.82 19.17 12.77
C SER A 258 29.14 18.90 12.07
N TYR A 259 29.26 19.38 10.83
CA TYR A 259 30.58 19.66 10.27
C TYR A 259 30.86 21.17 10.37
N PRO A 260 32.11 21.54 10.72
CA PRO A 260 32.52 22.90 11.09
C PRO A 260 32.56 23.88 9.92
#